data_AF-A0A8J3Z400-F1
#
_entry.id   AF-A0A8J3Z400-F1
#
_cell.length_a   1.000
_cell.length_b   1.000
_cell.length_c   1.000
_cell.angle_alpha   90.00
_cell.angle_beta   90.00
_cell.angle_gamma   90.00
#
_symmetry.space_group_name_H-M   'P 1'
#
loop_
_entity.id
_entity.type
_entity.pdbx_description
1 polymer ?
#
loop_
_entity_poly.entity_id
_entity_poly.type
_entity_poly.pdbx_seq_one_letter_code
_entity_poly.pdbx_strand_id
1 'polypeptide(L)'
;MCAGPPAPRSLAALIPSSLVYTLLWPVAAARSPGAFRAVGRRAVRRLVAAFAPRAAQTRTRRSRPIERRPEPARSRYLPVTAATALTIVIVDHWDVHWDATAVVTRLAELAVNDELVVVFGSNERRSGPHAPIVTAGLRDRLPRHDVVSLHVAAAQENALRRGAALVGEFLEIGSLPIVVTPAAVVCEVAERLSAHLRADRVLTVSCTTGGADLYHVWPRPVAAGAEPACLAR
;
A
#
# COMPACT_ATOMS: atom_id res chain seq x y z
N MET A 1 -47.06 38.53 -36.84
CA MET A 1 -46.33 37.27 -37.00
C MET A 1 -45.07 37.34 -36.15
N CYS A 2 -44.82 36.25 -35.43
CA CYS A 2 -44.00 36.15 -34.22
C CYS A 2 -42.52 35.87 -34.50
N ALA A 3 -41.63 36.30 -33.61
CA ALA A 3 -40.50 35.51 -33.09
C ALA A 3 -39.79 36.32 -31.97
N GLY A 4 -40.04 35.95 -30.72
CA GLY A 4 -39.28 36.44 -29.56
C GLY A 4 -38.07 35.53 -29.25
N PRO A 5 -37.03 36.04 -28.57
CA PRO A 5 -35.81 35.29 -28.29
C PRO A 5 -35.99 34.31 -27.10
N PRO A 6 -35.36 33.13 -27.12
CA PRO A 6 -35.41 32.22 -25.98
C PRO A 6 -34.38 32.58 -24.90
N ALA A 7 -34.86 32.68 -23.66
CA ALA A 7 -34.06 32.77 -22.43
C ALA A 7 -33.50 31.37 -22.00
N PRO A 8 -32.42 31.32 -21.21
CA PRO A 8 -31.75 30.08 -20.81
C PRO A 8 -32.50 29.36 -19.68
N ARG A 9 -32.75 28.05 -19.83
CA ARG A 9 -33.25 27.19 -18.76
C ARG A 9 -32.11 26.41 -18.12
N SER A 10 -31.73 26.88 -16.94
CA SER A 10 -31.03 26.11 -15.91
C SER A 10 -32.01 25.14 -15.27
N LEU A 11 -31.70 23.83 -15.27
CA LEU A 11 -32.36 22.82 -14.45
C LEU A 11 -31.28 22.05 -13.70
N ALA A 12 -31.02 22.53 -12.49
CA ALA A 12 -30.46 21.74 -11.42
C ALA A 12 -31.48 20.68 -10.95
N ALA A 13 -30.92 19.64 -10.33
CA ALA A 13 -31.57 18.65 -9.47
C ALA A 13 -32.43 17.58 -10.16
N LEU A 14 -31.93 16.34 -10.13
CA LEU A 14 -32.66 15.21 -9.55
C LEU A 14 -31.69 14.06 -9.27
N ILE A 15 -31.22 14.05 -8.01
CA ILE A 15 -30.80 12.84 -7.29
C ILE A 15 -32.06 11.98 -7.10
N PRO A 16 -31.96 10.65 -7.25
CA PRO A 16 -32.61 9.79 -6.29
C PRO A 16 -31.60 8.86 -5.62
N SER A 17 -31.59 8.99 -4.31
CA SER A 17 -31.04 8.06 -3.34
C SER A 17 -31.82 6.74 -3.36
N SER A 18 -31.09 5.64 -3.15
CA SER A 18 -31.49 4.46 -2.37
C SER A 18 -32.66 3.58 -2.86
N LEU A 19 -32.33 2.33 -3.19
CA LEU A 19 -33.09 1.08 -2.90
C LEU A 19 -32.16 -0.09 -3.30
N VAL A 20 -31.43 -0.72 -2.37
CA VAL A 20 -31.81 -1.92 -1.58
C VAL A 20 -32.56 -2.98 -2.42
N TYR A 21 -31.87 -4.04 -2.85
CA TYR A 21 -32.06 -5.40 -2.31
C TYR A 21 -31.11 -6.43 -2.93
N THR A 22 -30.70 -7.34 -2.05
CA THR A 22 -30.02 -8.63 -2.17
C THR A 22 -30.60 -9.55 -3.24
N LEU A 23 -29.76 -10.37 -3.90
CA LEU A 23 -29.98 -11.78 -4.33
C LEU A 23 -28.62 -12.30 -4.87
N LEU A 24 -27.92 -13.20 -4.17
CA LEU A 24 -28.01 -14.67 -4.21
C LEU A 24 -27.30 -15.35 -5.41
N TRP A 25 -26.26 -16.16 -5.08
CA TRP A 25 -25.83 -17.43 -5.73
C TRP A 25 -24.89 -17.41 -6.98
N PRO A 26 -24.15 -18.51 -7.34
CA PRO A 26 -23.67 -19.70 -6.60
C PRO A 26 -22.14 -19.78 -6.39
N VAL A 27 -21.78 -20.59 -5.39
CA VAL A 27 -20.58 -21.45 -5.38
C VAL A 27 -20.74 -22.55 -6.44
N ALA A 28 -19.80 -22.66 -7.37
CA ALA A 28 -19.60 -23.86 -8.18
C ALA A 28 -18.20 -24.43 -7.92
N ALA A 29 -18.19 -25.55 -7.20
CA ALA A 29 -17.03 -26.38 -6.96
C ALA A 29 -16.70 -27.17 -8.23
N ALA A 30 -15.43 -27.14 -8.66
CA ALA A 30 -14.85 -28.16 -9.50
C ALA A 30 -13.53 -28.63 -8.86
N ARG A 31 -13.58 -29.84 -8.31
CA ARG A 31 -12.45 -30.67 -7.90
C ARG A 31 -11.63 -31.06 -9.13
N SER A 32 -10.31 -31.00 -9.04
CA SER A 32 -9.46 -32.21 -9.09
C SER A 32 -7.97 -31.93 -8.82
N PRO A 33 -7.20 -32.96 -8.39
CA PRO A 33 -6.08 -32.81 -7.47
C PRO A 33 -4.71 -32.99 -8.16
N GLY A 34 -3.71 -32.27 -7.65
CA GLY A 34 -2.31 -32.45 -8.05
C GLY A 34 -1.40 -31.82 -7.02
N ALA A 35 -0.66 -32.66 -6.30
CA ALA A 35 0.13 -32.32 -5.13
C ALA A 35 1.24 -31.28 -5.39
N PHE A 36 1.29 -30.23 -4.57
CA PHE A 36 2.57 -29.65 -4.15
C PHE A 36 2.55 -29.30 -2.66
N ARG A 37 3.53 -29.87 -1.96
CA ARG A 37 3.90 -29.74 -0.53
C ARG A 37 4.09 -28.25 -0.19
N ALA A 38 3.38 -27.69 0.79
CA ALA A 38 3.61 -27.81 2.23
C ALA A 38 4.88 -27.12 2.75
N VAL A 39 4.95 -25.78 2.67
CA VAL A 39 5.62 -24.90 3.66
C VAL A 39 4.88 -23.55 3.67
N GLY A 40 4.46 -23.04 4.84
CA GLY A 40 4.07 -21.63 5.01
C GLY A 40 2.61 -21.30 5.39
N ARG A 41 1.66 -22.23 5.37
CA ARG A 41 0.21 -21.94 5.62
C ARG A 41 -0.24 -22.00 7.09
N ARG A 42 0.51 -21.45 8.05
CA ARG A 42 0.08 -21.41 9.47
C ARG A 42 0.07 -20.05 10.17
N ALA A 43 0.48 -18.96 9.53
CA ALA A 43 0.45 -17.64 10.17
C ALA A 43 -0.82 -16.80 9.90
N VAL A 44 -1.53 -17.00 8.79
CA VAL A 44 -2.58 -16.06 8.33
C VAL A 44 -4.02 -16.46 8.74
N ARG A 45 -4.20 -17.50 9.57
CA ARG A 45 -5.53 -17.92 10.06
C ARG A 45 -5.85 -17.53 11.51
N ARG A 46 -5.01 -16.73 12.17
CA ARG A 46 -5.21 -16.33 13.59
C ARG A 46 -5.46 -14.85 13.85
N LEU A 47 -5.63 -14.01 12.82
CA LEU A 47 -5.90 -12.57 13.01
C LEU A 47 -7.36 -12.14 12.73
N VAL A 48 -8.28 -13.09 12.51
CA VAL A 48 -9.73 -12.81 12.39
C VAL A 48 -10.54 -13.37 13.58
N ALA A 49 -9.89 -13.83 14.65
CA ALA A 49 -10.56 -14.43 15.81
C ALA A 49 -10.09 -13.85 17.16
N ALA A 50 -9.98 -12.53 17.26
CA ALA A 50 -9.70 -11.85 18.53
C ALA A 50 -10.71 -10.71 18.78
N PHE A 51 -12.00 -11.05 18.76
CA PHE A 51 -13.06 -10.19 19.31
C PHE A 51 -13.89 -11.00 20.31
N ALA A 52 -13.47 -10.95 21.57
CA ALA A 52 -14.31 -11.22 22.73
C ALA A 52 -13.86 -10.28 23.87
N PRO A 53 -14.79 -9.59 24.56
CA PRO A 53 -14.45 -8.66 25.62
C PRO A 53 -14.09 -9.46 26.87
N ARG A 54 -12.86 -9.34 27.38
CA ARG A 54 -12.47 -9.97 28.63
C ARG A 54 -12.46 -8.95 29.75
N ALA A 55 -13.46 -9.09 30.60
CA ALA A 55 -13.65 -8.36 31.84
C ALA A 55 -12.45 -8.53 32.80
N ALA A 56 -12.30 -7.50 33.62
CA ALA A 56 -11.29 -7.31 34.63
C ALA A 56 -11.14 -8.49 35.60
N GLN A 57 -9.90 -8.79 35.99
CA GLN A 57 -9.62 -9.30 37.32
C GLN A 57 -8.28 -8.76 37.82
N THR A 58 -8.38 -8.08 38.95
CA THR A 58 -7.32 -7.49 39.73
C THR A 58 -6.58 -8.51 40.59
N ARG A 59 -5.33 -8.13 40.92
CA ARG A 59 -4.67 -8.17 42.24
C ARG A 59 -3.58 -9.24 42.51
N THR A 60 -2.37 -8.70 42.70
CA THR A 60 -1.36 -8.95 43.77
C THR A 60 -0.70 -10.33 43.85
N ARG A 61 0.58 -10.52 44.19
CA ARG A 61 1.60 -9.70 44.88
C ARG A 61 2.99 -10.34 44.66
N ARG A 62 4.01 -9.49 44.55
CA ARG A 62 5.43 -9.59 44.98
C ARG A 62 6.18 -10.93 44.95
N SER A 63 7.32 -10.92 44.24
CA SER A 63 8.67 -11.17 44.80
C SER A 63 9.74 -10.56 43.88
N ARG A 64 10.67 -9.77 44.43
CA ARG A 64 11.95 -9.30 43.85
C ARG A 64 13.07 -9.92 44.72
N PRO A 65 14.37 -9.79 44.39
CA PRO A 65 15.05 -9.85 43.09
C PRO A 65 16.23 -10.87 43.13
N ILE A 66 16.57 -11.50 42.01
CA ILE A 66 17.88 -12.16 41.87
C ILE A 66 18.67 -11.36 40.85
N GLU A 67 19.61 -10.57 41.37
CA GLU A 67 20.61 -9.83 40.61
C GLU A 67 21.59 -10.82 39.99
N ARG A 68 21.39 -11.14 38.71
CA ARG A 68 22.43 -11.75 37.88
C ARG A 68 23.04 -10.65 37.03
N ARG A 69 24.27 -10.29 37.39
CA ARG A 69 25.19 -9.44 36.63
C ARG A 69 25.37 -10.03 35.23
N PRO A 70 24.90 -9.38 34.15
CA PRO A 70 25.23 -9.81 32.80
C PRO A 70 26.64 -9.32 32.48
N GLU A 71 27.53 -10.27 32.27
CA GLU A 71 28.80 -10.09 31.59
C GLU A 71 28.56 -9.35 30.26
N PRO A 72 29.34 -8.31 29.90
CA PRO A 72 29.14 -7.58 28.66
C PRO A 72 29.55 -8.50 27.50
N ALA A 73 28.59 -9.27 26.99
CA ALA A 73 28.69 -9.90 25.70
C ALA A 73 29.00 -8.78 24.71
N ARG A 74 30.25 -8.78 24.23
CA ARG A 74 30.74 -7.91 23.17
C ARG A 74 29.77 -8.08 22.01
N SER A 75 28.84 -7.14 21.90
CA SER A 75 27.91 -7.04 20.79
C SER A 75 28.78 -6.98 19.56
N ARG A 76 28.85 -8.11 18.84
CA ARG A 76 29.28 -8.12 17.46
C ARG A 76 28.25 -7.23 16.77
N TYR A 77 28.60 -5.96 16.59
CA TYR A 77 27.96 -5.10 15.61
C TYR A 77 28.10 -5.84 14.28
N LEU A 78 27.13 -6.69 13.97
CA LEU A 78 26.84 -7.04 12.60
C LEU A 78 26.53 -5.68 11.96
N PRO A 79 27.23 -5.31 10.87
CA PRO A 79 26.89 -4.09 10.17
C PRO A 79 25.41 -4.20 9.83
N VAL A 80 24.63 -3.23 10.33
CA VAL A 80 23.25 -3.03 9.90
C VAL A 80 23.31 -3.08 8.39
N THR A 81 22.71 -4.11 7.81
CA THR A 81 22.54 -4.28 6.37
C THR A 81 22.08 -2.95 5.82
N ALA A 82 22.81 -2.42 4.83
CA ALA A 82 22.55 -1.13 4.20
C ALA A 82 21.03 -0.97 4.03
N ALA A 83 20.45 0.02 4.74
CA ALA A 83 19.02 0.18 4.82
C ALA A 83 18.47 0.30 3.39
N THR A 84 17.63 -0.66 2.98
CA THR A 84 16.87 -0.57 1.74
C THR A 84 16.00 0.67 1.84
N ALA A 85 16.10 1.56 0.85
CA ALA A 85 15.29 2.78 0.84
C ALA A 85 13.82 2.41 0.70
N LEU A 86 12.95 3.03 1.49
CA LEU A 86 11.52 2.88 1.37
C LEU A 86 11.01 3.79 0.25
N THR A 87 10.51 3.17 -0.81
CA THR A 87 10.04 3.84 -2.02
C THR A 87 8.54 3.68 -2.17
N ILE A 88 7.84 4.80 -2.33
CA ILE A 88 6.43 4.80 -2.74
C ILE A 88 6.38 5.09 -4.24
N VAL A 89 5.67 4.26 -5.00
CA VAL A 89 5.46 4.47 -6.43
C VAL A 89 4.00 4.68 -6.74
N ILE A 90 3.67 5.82 -7.34
CA ILE A 90 2.37 6.13 -7.90
C ILE A 90 2.27 5.49 -9.28
N VAL A 91 1.19 4.76 -9.51
CA VAL A 91 0.88 4.14 -10.79
C VAL A 91 -0.53 4.55 -11.19
N ASP A 92 -0.65 5.24 -12.32
CA ASP A 92 -1.94 5.57 -12.89
C ASP A 92 -2.48 4.39 -13.71
N HIS A 93 -3.80 4.21 -13.69
CA HIS A 93 -4.46 3.19 -14.52
C HIS A 93 -4.20 3.37 -16.03
N TRP A 94 -3.96 4.59 -16.52
CA TRP A 94 -3.64 4.82 -17.92
C TRP A 94 -2.30 4.20 -18.31
N ASP A 95 -1.28 4.28 -17.47
CA ASP A 95 0.02 3.65 -17.73
C ASP A 95 -0.11 2.13 -17.86
N VAL A 96 -0.90 1.52 -16.98
CA VAL A 96 -1.18 0.08 -17.04
C VAL A 96 -2.02 -0.29 -18.26
N HIS A 97 -2.93 0.60 -18.69
CA HIS A 97 -3.71 0.40 -19.90
C HIS A 97 -2.82 0.42 -21.15
N TRP A 98 -1.82 1.30 -21.20
CA TRP A 98 -0.87 1.40 -22.30
C TRP A 98 0.09 0.21 -22.37
N ASP A 99 0.77 -0.11 -21.26
CA ASP A 99 1.68 -1.24 -21.20
C ASP A 99 1.86 -1.78 -19.77
N ALA A 100 0.91 -2.60 -19.35
CA ALA A 100 0.98 -3.30 -18.06
C ALA A 100 2.29 -4.10 -17.89
N THR A 101 2.83 -4.67 -18.96
CA THR A 101 4.02 -5.53 -18.88
C THR A 101 5.24 -4.70 -18.52
N ALA A 102 5.44 -3.57 -19.18
CA ALA A 102 6.54 -2.64 -18.90
C ALA A 102 6.44 -2.07 -17.48
N VAL A 103 5.25 -1.61 -17.06
CA VAL A 103 5.01 -1.12 -15.69
C VAL A 103 5.41 -2.17 -14.66
N VAL A 104 4.89 -3.39 -14.79
CA VAL A 104 5.18 -4.48 -13.84
C VAL A 104 6.68 -4.83 -13.87
N THR A 105 7.35 -4.78 -15.02
CA THR A 105 8.79 -5.10 -15.11
C THR A 105 9.56 -4.09 -14.29
N ARG A 106 9.23 -2.81 -14.49
CA ARG A 106 9.91 -1.72 -13.81
C ARG A 106 9.68 -1.73 -12.29
N LEU A 107 8.45 -2.01 -11.87
CA LEU A 107 8.13 -2.17 -10.45
C LEU A 107 8.86 -3.37 -9.83
N ALA A 108 8.97 -4.49 -10.56
CA ALA A 108 9.68 -5.67 -10.07
C ALA A 108 11.19 -5.42 -9.92
N GLU A 109 11.82 -4.75 -10.88
CA GLU A 109 13.23 -4.32 -10.78
C GLU A 109 13.46 -3.43 -9.56
N LEU A 110 12.55 -2.50 -9.29
CA LEU A 110 12.64 -1.60 -8.15
C LEU A 110 12.49 -2.38 -6.83
N ALA A 111 11.52 -3.29 -6.73
CA ALA A 111 11.25 -4.10 -5.54
C ALA A 111 12.39 -5.04 -5.14
N VAL A 112 13.33 -5.35 -6.05
CA VAL A 112 14.52 -6.15 -5.74
C VAL A 112 15.54 -5.34 -4.93
N ASN A 113 15.56 -4.02 -5.11
CA ASN A 113 16.56 -3.13 -4.51
C ASN A 113 16.01 -2.31 -3.33
N ASP A 114 14.70 -2.06 -3.34
CA ASP A 114 14.03 -1.17 -2.41
C ASP A 114 12.88 -1.87 -1.68
N GLU A 115 12.56 -1.37 -0.49
CA GLU A 115 11.26 -1.65 0.12
C GLU A 115 10.20 -0.86 -0.65
N LEU A 116 9.30 -1.55 -1.34
CA LEU A 116 8.38 -0.94 -2.29
C LEU A 116 6.93 -0.94 -1.79
N VAL A 117 6.30 0.24 -1.82
CA VAL A 117 4.85 0.41 -1.73
C VAL A 117 4.34 0.94 -3.06
N VAL A 118 3.36 0.26 -3.66
CA VAL A 118 2.72 0.73 -4.89
C VAL A 118 1.39 1.37 -4.54
N VAL A 119 1.16 2.62 -4.95
CA VAL A 119 -0.12 3.33 -4.84
C VAL A 119 -0.74 3.39 -6.22
N PHE A 120 -1.75 2.56 -6.44
CA PHE A 120 -2.43 2.42 -7.71
C PHE A 120 -3.71 3.25 -7.75
N GLY A 121 -3.75 4.24 -8.64
CA GLY A 121 -4.92 5.07 -8.92
C GLY A 121 -5.88 4.37 -9.87
N SER A 122 -7.07 3.99 -9.39
CA SER A 122 -8.12 3.35 -10.19
C SER A 122 -9.30 4.29 -10.42
N ASN A 123 -9.79 4.36 -11.65
CA ASN A 123 -11.03 5.10 -11.97
C ASN A 123 -12.31 4.30 -11.70
N GLU A 124 -12.19 3.03 -11.30
CA GLU A 124 -13.33 2.17 -11.07
C GLU A 124 -13.73 2.18 -9.59
N ARG A 125 -15.04 2.33 -9.33
CA ARG A 125 -15.59 2.29 -7.96
C ARG A 125 -15.40 0.93 -7.27
N ARG A 126 -15.05 -0.10 -8.04
CA ARG A 126 -14.59 -1.43 -7.61
C ARG A 126 -13.24 -1.68 -8.26
N SER A 127 -12.42 -2.58 -7.72
CA SER A 127 -11.12 -2.93 -8.29
C SER A 127 -11.29 -3.35 -9.76
N GLY A 128 -10.97 -2.44 -10.68
CA GLY A 128 -10.97 -2.75 -12.11
C GLY A 128 -9.90 -3.77 -12.46
N PRO A 129 -9.88 -4.29 -13.70
CA PRO A 129 -8.97 -5.37 -14.11
C PRO A 129 -7.50 -4.99 -13.94
N HIS A 130 -7.16 -3.69 -13.96
CA HIS A 130 -5.78 -3.21 -13.90
C HIS A 130 -5.06 -3.52 -12.58
N ALA A 131 -5.69 -3.35 -11.41
CA ALA A 131 -5.03 -3.64 -10.13
C ALA A 131 -4.73 -5.14 -9.93
N PRO A 132 -5.66 -6.06 -10.25
CA PRO A 132 -5.37 -7.49 -10.32
C PRO A 132 -4.27 -7.85 -11.34
N ILE A 133 -4.21 -7.20 -12.51
CA ILE A 133 -3.16 -7.42 -13.50
C ILE A 133 -1.77 -7.07 -12.91
N VAL A 134 -1.62 -5.89 -12.29
CA VAL A 134 -0.36 -5.49 -11.66
C VAL A 134 0.01 -6.45 -10.52
N THR A 135 -0.97 -6.82 -9.68
CA THR A 135 -0.76 -7.75 -8.57
C THR A 135 -0.30 -9.13 -9.04
N ALA A 136 -0.95 -9.68 -10.07
CA ALA A 136 -0.60 -10.98 -10.64
C ALA A 136 0.79 -10.93 -11.28
N GLY A 137 1.06 -9.93 -12.13
CA GLY A 137 2.34 -9.78 -12.79
C GLY A 137 3.51 -9.61 -11.81
N LEU A 138 3.30 -8.91 -10.70
CA LEU A 138 4.32 -8.80 -9.64
C LEU A 138 4.53 -10.13 -8.92
N ARG A 139 3.48 -10.91 -8.64
CA ARG A 139 3.62 -12.25 -8.04
C ARG A 139 4.39 -13.21 -8.94
N ASP A 140 4.15 -13.14 -10.25
CA ASP A 140 4.83 -13.98 -11.23
C ASP A 140 6.32 -13.65 -11.32
N ARG A 141 6.68 -12.36 -11.24
CA ARG A 141 8.08 -11.89 -11.31
C ARG A 141 8.82 -11.93 -9.98
N LEU A 142 8.10 -11.84 -8.88
CA LEU A 142 8.65 -11.82 -7.52
C LEU A 142 8.12 -12.99 -6.69
N PRO A 143 8.37 -14.26 -7.09
CA PRO A 143 7.77 -15.44 -6.45
C PRO A 143 8.20 -15.64 -4.98
N ARG A 144 9.24 -14.93 -4.53
CA ARG A 144 9.72 -14.94 -3.14
C ARG A 144 9.10 -13.83 -2.27
N HIS A 145 8.44 -12.85 -2.88
CA HIS A 145 7.82 -11.72 -2.18
C HIS A 145 6.33 -11.98 -1.97
N ASP A 146 5.82 -11.61 -0.79
CA ASP A 146 4.39 -11.65 -0.51
C ASP A 146 3.73 -10.35 -1.01
N VAL A 147 3.12 -10.40 -2.20
CA VAL A 147 2.45 -9.23 -2.79
C VAL A 147 1.00 -9.17 -2.31
N VAL A 148 0.63 -8.09 -1.62
CA VAL A 148 -0.68 -7.91 -0.99
C VAL A 148 -1.37 -6.66 -1.53
N SER A 149 -2.62 -6.79 -1.98
CA SER A 149 -3.42 -5.63 -2.44
C SER A 149 -4.40 -5.18 -1.36
N LEU A 150 -4.46 -3.87 -1.11
CA LEU A 150 -5.27 -3.24 -0.08
C LEU A 150 -6.10 -2.10 -0.68
N HIS A 151 -7.42 -2.16 -0.51
CA HIS A 151 -8.31 -1.07 -0.91
C HIS A 151 -8.41 -0.05 0.21
N VAL A 152 -7.97 1.18 -0.06
CA VAL A 152 -8.04 2.28 0.91
C VAL A 152 -9.14 3.24 0.50
N ALA A 153 -10.15 3.37 1.35
CA ALA A 153 -11.23 4.33 1.16
C ALA A 153 -10.73 5.74 1.57
N ALA A 154 -10.38 6.56 0.58
CA ALA A 154 -9.88 7.91 0.80
C ALA A 154 -10.95 8.88 1.37
N ALA A 155 -12.24 8.56 1.24
CA ALA A 155 -13.34 9.44 1.64
C ALA A 155 -13.45 9.68 3.16
N GLN A 156 -12.72 8.92 3.99
CA GLN A 156 -12.71 9.10 5.45
C GLN A 156 -11.28 9.11 5.98
N GLU A 157 -10.89 10.20 6.64
CA GLU A 157 -9.55 10.37 7.22
C GLU A 157 -9.15 9.20 8.15
N ASN A 158 -10.09 8.73 8.99
CA ASN A 158 -9.88 7.59 9.86
C ASN A 158 -9.61 6.28 9.10
N ALA A 159 -10.21 6.11 7.91
CA ALA A 159 -9.99 4.93 7.08
C ALA A 159 -8.59 4.96 6.45
N LEU A 160 -8.14 6.13 5.99
CA LEU A 160 -6.79 6.30 5.44
C LEU A 160 -5.71 6.10 6.52
N ARG A 161 -5.91 6.61 7.74
CA ARG A 161 -4.99 6.37 8.87
C ARG A 161 -4.87 4.87 9.21
N ARG A 162 -5.99 4.14 9.23
CA ARG A 162 -5.97 2.68 9.44
C ARG A 162 -5.30 1.94 8.28
N GLY A 163 -5.55 2.37 7.05
CA GLY A 163 -4.89 1.82 5.86
C GLY A 163 -3.38 2.01 5.92
N ALA A 164 -2.90 3.20 6.31
CA ALA A 164 -1.48 3.49 6.45
C ALA A 164 -0.81 2.63 7.53
N ALA A 165 -1.47 2.43 8.67
CA ALA A 165 -0.98 1.54 9.72
C ALA A 165 -0.86 0.08 9.21
N LEU A 166 -1.88 -0.42 8.50
CA LEU A 166 -1.83 -1.76 7.90
C LEU A 166 -0.70 -1.89 6.87
N VAL A 167 -0.47 -0.86 6.04
CA VAL A 167 0.66 -0.86 5.10
C VAL A 167 1.99 -0.98 5.84
N GLY A 168 2.16 -0.27 6.96
CA GLY A 168 3.33 -0.40 7.83
C GLY A 168 3.50 -1.83 8.35
N GLU A 169 2.42 -2.46 8.86
CA GLU A 169 2.45 -3.86 9.31
C GLU A 169 2.87 -4.83 8.20
N PHE A 170 2.43 -4.61 6.95
CA PHE A 170 2.84 -5.44 5.81
C PHE A 170 4.32 -5.26 5.45
N LEU A 171 4.85 -4.04 5.52
CA LEU A 171 6.26 -3.79 5.30
C LEU A 171 7.12 -4.46 6.40
N GLU A 172 6.70 -4.39 7.66
CA GLU A 172 7.40 -5.03 8.78
C GLU A 172 7.54 -6.55 8.63
N ILE A 173 6.59 -7.21 7.97
CA ILE A 173 6.65 -8.66 7.67
C ILE A 173 7.32 -8.98 6.32
N GLY A 174 7.82 -7.97 5.60
CA GLY A 174 8.50 -8.12 4.32
C GLY A 174 7.56 -8.35 3.11
N SER A 175 6.29 -7.97 3.23
CA SER A 175 5.34 -8.00 2.11
C SER A 175 5.50 -6.75 1.22
N LEU A 176 5.07 -6.86 -0.04
CA LEU A 176 5.01 -5.76 -1.01
C LEU A 176 3.55 -5.28 -1.12
N PRO A 177 3.17 -4.21 -0.41
CA PRO A 177 1.80 -3.70 -0.44
C PRO A 177 1.49 -2.91 -1.73
N ILE A 178 0.33 -3.19 -2.30
CA ILE A 178 -0.30 -2.45 -3.40
C ILE A 178 -1.57 -1.79 -2.88
N VAL A 179 -1.49 -0.49 -2.59
CA VAL A 179 -2.60 0.34 -2.15
C VAL A 179 -3.42 0.78 -3.34
N VAL A 180 -4.66 0.30 -3.44
CA VAL A 180 -5.60 0.67 -4.49
C VAL A 180 -6.53 1.77 -3.96
N THR A 181 -6.55 2.89 -4.66
CA THR A 181 -7.31 4.10 -4.29
C THR A 181 -7.94 4.72 -5.53
N PRO A 182 -9.02 5.54 -5.41
CA PRO A 182 -9.51 6.30 -6.56
C PRO A 182 -8.42 7.17 -7.18
N ALA A 183 -8.34 7.24 -8.52
CA ALA A 183 -7.29 7.99 -9.21
C ALA A 183 -7.30 9.48 -8.83
N ALA A 184 -8.49 10.05 -8.60
CA ALA A 184 -8.67 11.46 -8.21
C ALA A 184 -7.95 11.87 -6.91
N VAL A 185 -7.58 10.91 -6.06
CA VAL A 185 -6.94 11.14 -4.74
C VAL A 185 -5.65 10.34 -4.57
N VAL A 186 -5.09 9.81 -5.67
CA VAL A 186 -3.90 8.95 -5.62
C VAL A 186 -2.69 9.69 -5.04
N CYS A 187 -2.47 10.93 -5.45
CA CYS A 187 -1.36 11.76 -4.96
C CYS A 187 -1.53 12.10 -3.47
N GLU A 188 -2.74 12.43 -3.03
CA GLU A 188 -3.02 12.71 -1.62
C GLU A 188 -2.76 11.47 -0.75
N VAL A 189 -3.22 10.30 -1.19
CA VAL A 189 -2.95 9.04 -0.48
C VAL A 189 -1.45 8.73 -0.43
N ALA A 190 -0.73 8.90 -1.54
CA ALA A 190 0.70 8.71 -1.60
C ALA A 190 1.46 9.69 -0.69
N GLU A 191 1.03 10.95 -0.63
CA GLU A 191 1.59 11.97 0.26
C GLU A 191 1.42 11.57 1.73
N ARG A 192 0.21 11.20 2.14
CA ARG A 192 -0.07 10.78 3.52
C ARG A 192 0.68 9.50 3.89
N LEU A 193 0.75 8.52 2.99
CA LEU A 193 1.55 7.31 3.20
C LEU A 193 3.04 7.65 3.32
N SER A 194 3.55 8.56 2.49
CA SER A 194 4.95 8.98 2.56
C SER A 194 5.28 9.62 3.90
N ALA A 195 4.41 10.50 4.41
CA ALA A 195 4.57 11.14 5.70
C ALA A 195 4.48 10.13 6.84
N HIS A 196 3.51 9.21 6.78
CA HIS A 196 3.29 8.20 7.81
C HIS A 196 4.44 7.19 7.91
N LEU A 197 4.86 6.63 6.77
CA LEU A 197 5.89 5.60 6.69
C LEU A 197 7.31 6.18 6.62
N ARG A 198 7.42 7.51 6.56
CA ARG A 198 8.69 8.23 6.35
C ARG A 198 9.45 7.80 5.10
N ALA A 199 8.74 7.44 4.03
CA ALA A 199 9.34 7.03 2.76
C ALA A 199 10.46 7.98 2.28
N ASP A 200 11.58 7.41 1.85
CA ASP A 200 12.76 8.15 1.41
C ASP A 200 12.49 8.87 0.09
N ARG A 201 11.70 8.24 -0.79
CA ARG A 201 11.35 8.75 -2.11
C ARG A 201 9.93 8.40 -2.50
N VAL A 202 9.33 9.30 -3.28
CA VAL A 202 8.05 9.10 -3.95
C VAL A 202 8.26 9.29 -5.45
N LEU A 203 7.94 8.24 -6.20
CA LEU A 203 8.10 8.18 -7.66
C LEU A 203 6.73 8.05 -8.32
N THR A 204 6.65 8.42 -9.59
CA THR A 204 5.53 8.08 -10.48
C THR A 204 6.07 7.27 -11.65
N VAL A 205 5.30 6.28 -12.09
CA VAL A 205 5.55 5.59 -13.36
C VAL A 205 4.93 6.41 -14.49
N SER A 206 5.58 6.45 -15.64
CA SER A 206 4.97 6.86 -16.91
C SER A 206 5.35 5.87 -17.99
N CYS A 207 4.39 5.42 -18.78
CA CYS A 207 4.65 4.59 -19.95
C CYS A 207 5.10 5.45 -21.14
N THR A 208 6.13 4.98 -21.84
CA THR A 208 6.65 5.54 -23.08
C THR A 208 6.69 4.44 -24.15
N THR A 209 6.96 4.80 -25.40
CA THR A 209 7.12 3.82 -26.48
C THR A 209 8.31 2.88 -26.27
N GLY A 210 9.23 3.21 -25.37
CA GLY A 210 10.41 2.42 -25.03
C GLY A 210 10.28 1.56 -23.76
N GLY A 211 9.15 1.63 -23.05
CA GLY A 211 8.93 0.92 -21.79
C GLY A 211 8.28 1.80 -20.72
N ALA A 212 8.66 1.59 -19.46
CA ALA A 212 8.14 2.35 -18.32
C ALA A 212 9.28 3.06 -17.58
N ASP A 213 9.15 4.36 -17.45
CA ASP A 213 10.12 5.23 -16.78
C ASP A 213 9.62 5.67 -15.40
N LEU A 214 10.54 6.01 -14.51
CA LEU A 214 10.26 6.46 -13.14
C LEU A 214 10.69 7.91 -12.95
N TYR A 215 9.81 8.73 -12.41
CA TYR A 215 10.06 10.16 -12.16
C TYR A 215 9.82 10.50 -10.71
N HIS A 216 10.64 11.36 -10.12
CA HIS A 216 10.40 11.86 -8.77
C HIS A 216 9.21 12.82 -8.77
N VAL A 217 8.25 12.59 -7.85
CA VAL A 217 7.05 13.43 -7.72
C VAL A 217 7.33 14.65 -6.85
N TRP A 218 8.00 14.43 -5.72
CA TRP A 218 8.51 15.50 -4.87
C TRP A 218 9.88 15.13 -4.30
N PRO A 219 10.86 16.04 -4.33
CA PRO A 219 12.11 15.84 -3.62
C PRO A 219 11.85 15.97 -2.12
N ARG A 220 12.20 14.95 -1.34
CA ARG A 220 12.44 15.21 0.09
C ARG A 220 13.80 15.87 0.24
N PRO A 221 13.93 16.89 1.10
CA PRO A 221 15.26 17.27 1.57
C PRO A 221 15.82 16.03 2.26
N VAL A 222 16.81 15.39 1.64
CA VAL A 222 17.68 14.48 2.36
C VAL A 222 18.22 15.33 3.48
N ALA A 223 17.95 14.95 4.73
CA ALA A 223 18.56 15.62 5.87
C ALA A 223 20.06 15.47 5.70
N ALA A 224 20.67 16.45 5.06
CA ALA A 224 22.09 16.51 4.85
C ALA A 224 22.67 16.55 6.27
N GLY A 225 23.28 15.45 6.69
CA GLY A 225 24.20 15.41 7.81
C GLY A 225 25.47 16.20 7.49
N ALA A 226 25.31 17.44 7.02
CA ALA A 226 26.34 18.43 6.87
C ALA A 226 25.98 19.54 7.86
N GLU A 227 26.52 19.39 9.07
CA GLU A 227 26.84 20.55 9.91
C GLU A 227 27.40 21.65 9.00
N PRO A 228 26.79 22.85 8.95
CA PRO A 228 27.51 24.00 8.42
C PRO A 228 28.68 24.23 9.39
N ALA A 229 29.84 23.73 9.01
CA ALA A 229 31.10 24.03 9.66
C ALA A 229 31.17 25.55 9.84
N CYS A 230 31.29 25.94 11.10
CA CYS A 230 31.51 27.31 11.53
C CYS A 230 32.61 27.94 10.68
N LEU A 231 32.27 28.88 9.79
CA LEU A 231 33.23 29.85 9.30
C LEU A 231 33.15 31.07 10.22
N ALA A 232 33.93 30.99 11.29
CA ALA A 232 34.45 32.17 11.96
C ALA A 232 35.46 32.84 11.02
N ARG A 233 35.16 34.08 10.62
CA ARG A 233 36.15 35.15 10.46
C ARG A 233 35.48 36.50 10.37
#